data_AF-A0A7V8VPZ3-F1
#
_entry.id   AF-A0A7V8VPZ3-F1
#
_cell.length_a   1.000
_cell.length_b   1.000
_cell.length_c   1.000
_cell.angle_alpha   90.00
_cell.angle_beta   90.00
_cell.angle_gamma   90.00
#
_symmetry.space_group_name_H-M   'P 1'
#
loop_
_entity.id
_entity.type
_entity.pdbx_description
1 polymer ?
#
loop_
_entity_poly.entity_id
_entity_poly.type
_entity_poly.pdbx_seq_one_letter_code
_entity_poly.pdbx_strand_id
1 'polypeptide(L)'
;MRASDRTVPCRNCERLYPDDELDRLLWCPSCRQVVIRRANLWARGAGLLAGLATAAWVVFGIGPSPRFPFVLWLVLIVAVYYFTMKIIRRIAFEVIRSSGVPPAEA
;
A
#
# COMPACT_ATOMS: atom_id res chain seq x y z
N MET A 1 3.19 29.71 -21.29
CA MET A 1 3.22 29.56 -19.83
C MET A 1 4.68 29.36 -19.45
N ARG A 2 5.31 30.30 -18.73
CA ARG A 2 6.71 30.14 -18.32
C ARG A 2 6.74 29.16 -17.14
N ALA A 3 7.37 28.01 -17.33
CA ALA A 3 7.73 27.13 -16.23
C ALA A 3 8.46 27.97 -15.16
N SER A 4 8.07 27.81 -13.91
CA SER A 4 8.70 28.51 -12.80
C SER A 4 10.15 28.04 -12.72
N ASP A 5 11.12 28.93 -12.98
CA ASP A 5 12.57 28.65 -12.91
C ASP A 5 13.06 28.42 -11.46
N ARG A 6 12.13 28.19 -10.53
CA ARG A 6 12.41 27.89 -9.13
C ARG A 6 12.56 26.39 -9.00
N THR A 7 13.79 25.96 -8.78
CA THR A 7 14.07 24.60 -8.33
C THR A 7 13.93 24.55 -6.81
N VAL A 8 13.23 23.53 -6.32
CA VAL A 8 13.03 23.29 -4.89
C VAL A 8 13.53 21.88 -4.53
N PRO A 9 14.13 21.70 -3.34
CA PRO A 9 14.62 20.39 -2.92
C PRO A 9 13.46 19.46 -2.58
N CYS A 10 13.53 18.23 -3.06
CA CYS A 10 12.62 17.17 -2.65
C CYS A 10 12.79 16.88 -1.15
N ARG A 11 11.69 16.83 -0.41
CA ARG A 11 11.69 16.60 1.04
C ARG A 11 12.31 15.25 1.46
N ASN A 12 12.38 14.29 0.55
CA ASN A 12 12.85 12.94 0.86
C ASN A 12 14.27 12.65 0.37
N CYS A 13 14.60 12.98 -0.89
CA CYS A 13 15.92 12.71 -1.48
C CYS A 13 16.81 13.94 -1.61
N GLU A 14 16.32 15.12 -1.22
CA GLU A 14 17.03 16.41 -1.22
C GLU A 14 17.53 16.90 -2.59
N ARG A 15 17.28 16.15 -3.67
CA ARG A 15 17.59 16.56 -5.04
C ARG A 15 16.69 17.72 -5.47
N LEU A 16 17.25 18.64 -6.23
CA LEU A 16 16.55 19.78 -6.80
C LEU A 16 15.70 19.34 -7.99
N TYR A 17 14.42 19.70 -7.96
CA TYR A 17 13.49 19.50 -9.06
C TYR A 17 12.74 20.81 -9.35
N PRO A 18 12.25 21.02 -10.59
CA PRO A 18 11.34 22.12 -10.90
C PRO A 18 10.10 22.06 -10.02
N ASP A 19 9.66 23.19 -9.45
CA ASP A 19 8.50 23.25 -8.53
C ASP A 19 7.21 22.61 -9.10
N ASP A 20 7.04 22.62 -10.42
CA ASP A 20 5.91 22.00 -11.13
C ASP A 20 5.98 20.47 -11.22
N GLU A 21 7.15 19.87 -11.01
CA GLU A 21 7.32 18.41 -10.98
C GLU A 21 7.12 17.79 -9.59
N LEU A 22 7.21 18.60 -8.53
CA LEU A 22 6.96 18.10 -7.18
C LEU A 22 5.45 18.05 -6.88
N ASP A 23 5.04 17.07 -6.06
CA ASP A 23 3.68 17.07 -5.53
C ASP A 23 3.47 18.20 -4.49
N ARG A 24 2.21 18.40 -4.06
CA ARG A 24 1.83 19.42 -3.05
C ARG A 24 2.60 19.36 -1.73
N LEU A 25 3.36 18.30 -1.48
CA LEU A 25 4.11 18.05 -0.25
C LEU A 25 5.63 18.01 -0.53
N LEU A 26 6.06 18.51 -1.70
CA LEU A 26 7.46 18.57 -2.14
C LEU A 26 8.11 17.19 -2.29
N TRP A 27 7.37 16.22 -2.82
CA TRP A 27 7.92 14.90 -3.18
C TRP A 27 8.07 14.77 -4.69
N CYS A 28 9.25 14.33 -5.11
CA CYS A 28 9.51 14.00 -6.52
C CYS A 28 8.80 12.70 -6.95
N PRO A 29 8.54 12.52 -8.26
CA PRO A 29 7.80 11.36 -8.77
C PRO A 29 8.50 10.02 -8.50
N SER A 30 9.84 9.98 -8.48
CA SER A 30 10.61 8.76 -8.19
C SER A 30 10.42 8.29 -6.75
N CYS A 31 10.57 9.19 -5.76
CA CYS A 31 10.33 8.87 -4.35
C CYS A 31 8.88 8.41 -4.12
N ARG A 32 7.92 9.07 -4.77
CA ARG A 32 6.51 8.69 -4.70
C ARG A 32 6.25 7.29 -5.25
N GLN A 33 6.87 6.92 -6.37
CA GLN A 33 6.72 5.57 -6.93
C GLN A 33 7.24 4.48 -5.98
N VAL A 34 8.35 4.74 -5.28
CA VAL A 34 8.90 3.79 -4.29
C VAL A 34 7.91 3.58 -3.15
N VAL A 35 7.31 4.64 -2.61
CA VAL A 35 6.29 4.55 -1.55
C VAL A 35 5.10 3.72 -2.02
N ILE A 36 4.59 3.99 -3.23
CA ILE A 36 3.45 3.27 -3.78
C ILE A 36 3.77 1.78 -3.94
N ARG A 37 4.97 1.44 -4.45
CA ARG A 37 5.41 0.04 -4.58
C ARG A 37 5.49 -0.65 -3.22
N ARG A 38 6.12 -0.02 -2.23
CA ARG A 38 6.23 -0.58 -0.87
C ARG A 38 4.86 -0.72 -0.20
N ALA A 39 4.02 0.31 -0.27
CA ALA A 39 2.65 0.25 0.28
C ALA A 39 1.81 -0.86 -0.37
N ASN A 40 1.95 -1.08 -1.68
CA ASN A 40 1.31 -2.20 -2.37
C ASN A 40 1.85 -3.56 -1.90
N LEU A 41 3.15 -3.67 -1.66
CA LEU A 41 3.76 -4.91 -1.15
C LEU A 41 3.24 -5.24 0.26
N TRP A 42 3.23 -4.25 1.16
CA TRP A 42 2.67 -4.39 2.50
C TRP A 42 1.19 -4.73 2.48
N ALA A 43 0.41 -4.08 1.61
CA ALA A 43 -1.01 -4.36 1.45
C ALA A 43 -1.29 -5.79 0.96
N ARG A 44 -0.49 -6.29 0.00
CA ARG A 44 -0.57 -7.68 -0.47
C ARG A 44 -0.23 -8.66 0.65
N GLY A 45 0.87 -8.43 1.37
CA GLY A 45 1.29 -9.28 2.48
C GLY A 45 0.24 -9.36 3.59
N ALA A 46 -0.26 -8.21 4.04
CA ALA A 46 -1.30 -8.15 5.06
C ALA A 46 -2.62 -8.79 4.60
N GLY A 47 -3.03 -8.55 3.35
CA GLY A 47 -4.21 -9.19 2.77
C GLY A 47 -4.08 -10.71 2.75
N LEU A 48 -2.93 -11.25 2.30
CA LEU A 48 -2.67 -12.69 2.29
C LEU A 48 -2.69 -13.28 3.71
N LEU A 49 -2.04 -12.63 4.66
CA LEU A 49 -2.05 -13.06 6.07
C LEU A 49 -3.48 -13.10 6.63
N ALA A 50 -4.29 -12.07 6.40
CA ALA A 50 -5.68 -12.04 6.85
C ALA A 50 -6.54 -13.13 6.18
N GLY A 51 -6.37 -13.33 4.87
CA GLY A 51 -7.07 -14.37 4.13
C GLY A 51 -6.70 -15.78 4.62
N LEU A 52 -5.41 -16.05 4.82
CA LEU A 52 -4.91 -17.33 5.36
C LEU A 52 -5.37 -17.56 6.80
N ALA A 53 -5.32 -16.54 7.66
CA ALA A 53 -5.83 -16.63 9.01
C ALA A 53 -7.33 -16.95 9.04
N THR A 54 -8.11 -16.33 8.14
CA THR A 54 -9.54 -16.61 7.97
C THR A 54 -9.76 -18.05 7.49
N ALA A 55 -9.01 -18.51 6.49
CA ALA A 55 -9.12 -19.87 5.99
C ALA A 55 -8.77 -20.91 7.08
N ALA A 56 -7.68 -20.67 7.83
CA ALA A 56 -7.29 -21.50 8.96
C ALA A 56 -8.38 -21.54 10.03
N TRP A 57 -8.96 -20.39 10.38
CA TRP A 57 -10.07 -20.30 11.33
C TRP A 57 -11.26 -21.15 10.89
N VAL A 58 -11.63 -21.10 9.61
CA VAL A 58 -12.75 -21.90 9.08
C VAL A 58 -12.49 -23.40 9.21
N VAL A 59 -11.28 -23.84 8.86
CA VAL A 59 -10.90 -25.25 8.90
C VAL A 59 -10.82 -25.79 10.33
N PHE A 60 -10.17 -25.05 11.25
CA PHE A 60 -9.91 -25.53 12.60
C PHE A 60 -10.99 -25.17 13.62
N GLY A 61 -11.71 -24.06 13.44
CA GLY A 61 -12.69 -23.55 14.41
C GLY A 61 -14.12 -23.98 14.13
N ILE A 62 -14.55 -23.98 12.87
CA ILE A 62 -15.96 -24.22 12.50
C ILE A 62 -16.16 -25.66 12.00
N GLY A 63 -15.18 -26.20 11.29
CA GLY A 63 -15.29 -27.48 10.60
C GLY A 63 -16.19 -27.37 9.35
N PRO A 64 -15.97 -28.19 8.31
CA PRO A 64 -16.77 -28.15 7.10
C PRO A 64 -18.20 -28.65 7.40
N SER A 65 -19.15 -27.73 7.53
CA SER A 65 -20.57 -28.08 7.69
C SER A 65 -21.27 -28.09 6.32
N PRO A 66 -22.13 -29.09 6.02
CA PRO A 66 -22.86 -29.14 4.76
C PRO A 66 -23.88 -28.00 4.58
N ARG A 67 -24.20 -27.26 5.65
CA ARG A 67 -25.09 -26.09 5.61
C ARG A 67 -24.43 -24.84 5.04
N PHE A 68 -23.09 -24.77 5.06
CA PHE A 68 -22.34 -23.63 4.56
C PHE A 68 -21.50 -24.05 3.35
N PRO A 69 -21.99 -23.83 2.12
CA PRO A 69 -21.26 -24.23 0.92
C PRO A 69 -19.89 -23.57 0.87
N PHE A 70 -18.91 -24.33 0.36
CA PHE A 70 -17.51 -23.90 0.19
C PHE A 70 -17.40 -22.55 -0.56
N VAL A 71 -18.31 -22.29 -1.49
CA VAL A 71 -18.38 -21.03 -2.25
C VAL A 71 -18.57 -19.82 -1.35
N LEU A 72 -19.40 -19.89 -0.30
CA LEU A 72 -19.60 -18.77 0.63
C LEU A 72 -18.33 -18.46 1.42
N TRP A 73 -17.59 -19.49 1.83
CA TRP A 73 -16.31 -19.32 2.51
C TRP A 73 -15.26 -18.68 1.60
N LEU A 74 -15.19 -19.10 0.34
CA LEU A 74 -14.31 -18.45 -0.63
C LEU A 74 -14.66 -16.97 -0.82
N VAL A 75 -15.95 -16.63 -0.96
CA VAL A 75 -16.40 -15.24 -1.07
C VAL A 75 -15.99 -14.42 0.15
N LEU A 76 -16.16 -14.97 1.36
CA LEU A 76 -15.74 -14.31 2.60
C LEU A 76 -14.22 -14.08 2.64
N ILE A 77 -13.42 -15.10 2.32
CA ILE A 77 -11.95 -14.99 2.32
C ILE A 77 -11.49 -13.92 1.31
N VAL A 78 -12.07 -13.91 0.11
CA VAL A 78 -11.77 -12.89 -0.92
C VAL A 78 -12.18 -11.50 -0.46
N ALA A 79 -13.35 -11.36 0.20
CA ALA A 79 -13.79 -10.09 0.76
C ALA A 79 -12.79 -9.59 1.83
N VAL A 80 -12.43 -10.44 2.79
CA VAL A 80 -11.46 -10.11 3.85
C VAL A 80 -10.12 -9.68 3.25
N TYR A 81 -9.60 -10.43 2.28
CA TYR A 81 -8.39 -10.10 1.55
C TYR A 81 -8.48 -8.70 0.91
N TYR A 82 -9.56 -8.44 0.17
CA TYR A 82 -9.76 -7.17 -0.56
C TYR A 82 -9.86 -5.97 0.39
N PHE A 83 -10.66 -6.08 1.46
CA PHE A 83 -10.82 -5.00 2.43
C PHE A 83 -9.52 -4.73 3.18
N THR A 84 -8.83 -5.78 3.64
CA THR A 84 -7.54 -5.65 4.32
C THR A 84 -6.52 -4.97 3.41
N MET A 85 -6.40 -5.41 2.16
CA MET A 85 -5.50 -4.80 1.19
C MET A 85 -5.81 -3.32 0.98
N LYS A 86 -7.10 -2.95 0.82
CA LYS A 86 -7.52 -1.56 0.58
C LYS A 86 -7.19 -0.66 1.77
N ILE A 87 -7.41 -1.13 2.99
CA ILE A 87 -7.14 -0.39 4.23
C ILE A 87 -5.63 -0.24 4.44
N ILE A 88 -4.89 -1.36 4.42
CA ILE A 88 -3.45 -1.36 4.67
C ILE A 88 -2.71 -0.56 3.60
N ARG A 89 -3.16 -0.56 2.34
CA ARG A 89 -2.53 0.27 1.30
C ARG A 89 -2.56 1.75 1.64
N ARG A 90 -3.66 2.24 2.23
CA ARG A 90 -3.77 3.65 2.65
C ARG A 90 -2.88 3.93 3.86
N ILE A 91 -2.97 3.09 4.89
CA ILE A 91 -2.18 3.23 6.11
C ILE A 91 -0.69 3.14 5.80
N ALA A 92 -0.25 2.13 5.06
CA ALA A 92 1.14 1.94 4.69
C ALA A 92 1.66 3.11 3.84
N PHE A 93 0.84 3.66 2.94
CA PHE A 93 1.24 4.84 2.19
C PHE A 93 1.49 6.05 3.11
N GLU A 94 0.58 6.34 4.04
CA GLU A 94 0.72 7.45 4.99
C GLU A 94 1.90 7.23 5.96
N VAL A 95 2.03 6.02 6.51
CA VAL A 95 3.11 5.65 7.43
C VAL A 95 4.46 5.78 6.74
N ILE A 96 4.66 5.12 5.59
CA ILE A 96 5.93 5.16 4.84
C ILE A 96 6.26 6.58 4.39
N ARG A 97 5.24 7.37 4.03
CA ARG A 97 5.43 8.78 3.69
C ARG A 97 5.87 9.60 4.91
N SER A 98 5.34 9.31 6.09
CA SER A 98 5.66 10.04 7.34
C SER A 98 7.04 9.69 7.90
N SER A 99 7.50 8.45 7.74
CA SER A 99 8.79 7.98 8.28
C SER A 99 9.98 8.30 7.37
N GLY A 100 9.73 8.84 6.17
CA GLY A 100 10.76 9.01 5.15
C GLY A 100 11.14 7.69 4.50
N VAL A 101 11.63 7.75 3.27
CA VAL A 101 12.05 6.57 2.52
C VAL A 101 13.50 6.79 2.10
N PRO A 102 14.40 5.80 2.29
CA PRO A 102 15.75 5.94 1.77
C PRO A 102 15.67 6.28 0.28
N PRO A 103 16.43 7.28 -0.20
CA PRO A 103 16.41 7.66 -1.60
C PRO A 103 16.70 6.42 -2.43
N ALA A 104 15.94 6.24 -3.52
CA ALA A 104 16.29 5.22 -4.50
C ALA A 104 17.70 5.57 -5.00
N GLU A 105 18.68 4.78 -4.56
CA GLU A 105 20.07 4.89 -4.95
C GLU A 105 20.12 4.99 -6.48
N ALA A 106 20.76 6.05 -6.97
CA ALA A 106 20.88 6.34 -8.40
C ALA A 106 22.01 5.54 -9.01
#